data_AF-A0A9W9R1Y0-F1
#
_entry.id   AF-A0A9W9R1Y0-F1
#
_cell.length_a   1.000
_cell.length_b   1.000
_cell.length_c   1.000
_cell.angle_alpha   90.00
_cell.angle_beta   90.00
_cell.angle_gamma   90.00
#
_symmetry.space_group_name_H-M   'P 1'
#
loop_
_entity.id
_entity.type
_entity.pdbx_description
1 polymer ?
#
loop_
_entity_poly.entity_id
_entity_poly.type
_entity_poly.pdbx_seq_one_letter_code
_entity_poly.pdbx_strand_id
1 'polypeptide(L)'
;MATPGPALRRTAFASSLFRTANATRTPRVPLLSCHRILPLASQTHPAQIRHSSYSGPAIGENGKPRKKVTIQTLQNLYKKGEPIAMLTAHDFPSAHVADASGMDIVLVGDSLGMVALGLDNTTEVVMDEMILHCRSVARATKSAFIIGDLPMGSYEVSAEQAIESSLRLVKEGRVHGVKIEGGEELAPTIKRITQAGVPVVGHVGLTPQRQNALGGFRVQGKTRASALRLLQDALAMQEAGAFMLVLEAMPSEVAAIITEKLRIPTIGIGAGNGCSGQVLVQVDMTGNFQPGRFVPKFVKQYADVWGEAAKGISLYRDEVKSREFPSEEYTYPITKEELAEFEKAVDEVYRK
;
A
#
# COMPACT_ATOMS: atom_id res chain seq x y z
N MET A 1 -26.27 51.93 31.79
CA MET A 1 -25.58 53.23 31.65
C MET A 1 -24.95 53.29 30.26
N ALA A 2 -25.17 54.41 29.57
CA ALA A 2 -24.39 54.98 28.46
C ALA A 2 -24.12 54.17 27.16
N THR A 3 -25.00 54.38 26.16
CA THR A 3 -24.78 54.92 24.79
C THR A 3 -23.33 55.24 24.29
N PRO A 4 -23.12 55.60 23.00
CA PRO A 4 -23.49 54.98 21.71
C PRO A 4 -22.36 55.14 20.62
N GLY A 5 -22.62 54.78 19.35
CA GLY A 5 -22.21 55.63 18.21
C GLY A 5 -21.24 55.08 17.15
N PRO A 6 -21.19 55.72 15.95
CA PRO A 6 -21.57 55.07 14.69
C PRO A 6 -20.64 55.34 13.48
N ALA A 7 -21.13 54.98 12.27
CA ALA A 7 -21.03 55.72 10.98
C ALA A 7 -20.13 55.12 9.86
N LEU A 8 -20.73 54.69 8.72
CA LEU A 8 -20.82 55.37 7.39
C LEU A 8 -19.53 55.22 6.54
N ARG A 9 -19.46 55.12 5.20
CA ARG A 9 -20.33 55.28 4.00
C ARG A 9 -19.54 54.71 2.78
N ARG A 10 -20.17 54.01 1.81
CA ARG A 10 -20.43 54.39 0.38
C ARG A 10 -19.38 55.32 -0.29
N THR A 11 -18.80 55.00 -1.46
CA THR A 11 -19.27 55.23 -2.87
C THR A 11 -18.05 54.98 -3.80
N ALA A 12 -18.06 54.29 -4.95
CA ALA A 12 -18.71 54.45 -6.29
C ALA A 12 -17.87 55.20 -7.36
N PHE A 13 -18.04 54.78 -8.63
CA PHE A 13 -17.67 55.38 -9.95
C PHE A 13 -16.24 55.16 -10.49
N ALA A 14 -15.96 54.92 -11.78
CA ALA A 14 -16.68 55.06 -13.08
C ALA A 14 -16.01 54.11 -14.13
N SER A 15 -16.70 53.27 -14.93
CA SER A 15 -17.34 53.49 -16.27
C SER A 15 -16.43 54.10 -17.36
N SER A 16 -15.95 53.33 -18.35
CA SER A 16 -16.51 53.15 -19.73
C SER A 16 -15.58 53.84 -20.77
N LEU A 17 -15.41 53.47 -22.05
CA LEU A 17 -16.35 53.11 -23.12
C LEU A 17 -15.57 52.61 -24.37
N PHE A 18 -16.30 51.91 -25.24
CA PHE A 18 -16.00 51.35 -26.57
C PHE A 18 -15.54 52.34 -27.67
N ARG A 19 -14.80 51.84 -28.71
CA ARG A 19 -15.31 51.69 -30.12
C ARG A 19 -14.25 51.30 -31.20
N THR A 20 -14.54 50.19 -31.89
CA THR A 20 -14.56 49.89 -33.36
C THR A 20 -13.60 50.49 -34.41
N ALA A 21 -12.98 49.55 -35.18
CA ALA A 21 -12.88 49.39 -36.65
C ALA A 21 -12.22 50.45 -37.58
N ASN A 22 -11.24 50.04 -38.41
CA ASN A 22 -11.40 49.75 -39.86
C ASN A 22 -10.07 49.41 -40.57
N ALA A 23 -10.18 48.69 -41.70
CA ALA A 23 -9.12 48.18 -42.57
C ALA A 23 -8.57 49.22 -43.58
N THR A 24 -7.33 49.05 -44.07
CA THR A 24 -6.90 49.45 -45.43
C THR A 24 -5.63 48.74 -45.94
N ARG A 25 -5.77 48.24 -47.19
CA ARG A 25 -4.89 47.88 -48.32
C ARG A 25 -3.33 47.81 -48.25
N THR A 26 -2.86 46.81 -49.00
CA THR A 26 -1.52 46.38 -49.50
C THR A 26 -0.70 47.39 -50.32
N PRO A 27 0.60 47.09 -50.58
CA PRO A 27 1.02 46.74 -51.95
C PRO A 27 1.93 45.49 -52.05
N ARG A 28 2.39 45.16 -53.27
CA ARG A 28 2.61 43.81 -53.82
C ARG A 28 3.99 43.72 -54.54
N VAL A 29 4.65 42.54 -54.47
CA VAL A 29 5.65 41.89 -55.42
C VAL A 29 7.11 42.47 -55.39
N PRO A 30 8.24 41.69 -55.55
CA PRO A 30 8.35 40.47 -56.35
C PRO A 30 9.08 39.21 -55.84
N LEU A 31 8.70 38.12 -56.51
CA LEU A 31 9.29 36.78 -56.56
C LEU A 31 10.71 36.81 -57.15
N LEU A 32 11.65 36.09 -56.52
CA LEU A 32 12.87 35.63 -57.16
C LEU A 32 13.20 34.17 -56.83
N SER A 33 13.26 33.40 -57.91
CA SER A 33 14.06 32.21 -58.23
C SER A 33 14.31 31.10 -57.19
N CYS A 34 13.71 29.96 -57.51
CA CYS A 34 14.26 28.59 -57.43
C CYS A 34 15.78 28.49 -57.16
N HIS A 35 16.13 27.93 -56.00
CA HIS A 35 17.34 27.12 -55.84
C HIS A 35 16.96 25.75 -55.29
N ARG A 36 17.41 24.71 -56.01
CA ARG A 36 17.26 23.30 -55.67
C ARG A 36 17.90 23.03 -54.31
N ILE A 37 17.10 22.68 -53.32
CA ILE A 37 17.58 22.08 -52.08
C ILE A 37 17.71 20.58 -52.33
N LEU A 38 18.94 20.08 -52.33
CA LEU A 38 19.25 18.65 -52.26
C LEU A 38 18.70 18.09 -50.94
N PRO A 39 18.12 16.88 -50.90
CA PRO A 39 17.62 16.33 -49.65
C PRO A 39 18.81 16.02 -48.72
N LEU A 40 18.84 16.69 -47.57
CA LEU A 40 19.70 16.33 -46.45
C LEU A 40 19.32 14.90 -46.04
N ALA A 41 20.26 13.96 -46.13
CA ALA A 41 20.08 12.63 -45.58
C ALA A 41 19.72 12.75 -44.09
N SER A 42 18.60 12.16 -43.69
CA SER A 42 18.19 12.09 -42.30
C SER A 42 19.21 11.27 -41.53
N GLN A 43 20.12 11.94 -40.82
CA GLN A 43 20.91 11.30 -39.78
C GLN A 43 19.93 10.88 -38.68
N THR A 44 19.58 9.59 -38.66
CA THR A 44 18.89 8.98 -37.54
C THR A 44 19.87 8.97 -36.37
N HIS A 45 19.74 9.94 -35.46
CA HIS A 45 20.35 9.82 -34.16
C HIS A 45 19.86 8.52 -33.52
N PRO A 46 20.75 7.65 -32.99
CA PRO A 46 20.32 6.49 -32.24
C PRO A 46 19.46 6.98 -31.08
N ALA A 47 18.26 6.41 -30.96
CA ALA A 47 17.32 6.76 -29.91
C ALA A 47 18.02 6.61 -28.56
N GLN A 48 18.02 7.67 -27.76
CA GLN A 48 18.55 7.65 -26.40
C GLN A 48 17.77 6.59 -25.61
N ILE A 49 18.41 5.43 -25.36
CA ILE A 49 17.81 4.36 -24.56
C ILE A 49 17.67 4.90 -23.14
N ARG A 50 16.42 5.12 -22.73
CA ARG A 50 16.11 5.64 -21.41
C ARG A 50 16.10 4.46 -20.44
N HIS A 51 17.19 4.25 -19.72
CA HIS A 51 17.25 3.31 -18.62
C HIS A 51 16.49 3.89 -17.42
N SER A 52 15.17 3.68 -17.38
CA SER A 52 14.30 4.12 -16.28
C SER A 52 13.92 2.93 -15.40
N SER A 53 14.00 3.09 -14.08
CA SER A 53 13.55 2.13 -13.07
C SER A 53 12.03 2.11 -12.87
N TYR A 54 11.25 2.84 -13.67
CA TYR A 54 9.81 3.00 -13.47
C TYR A 54 9.03 1.86 -14.14
N SER A 55 8.44 0.98 -13.33
CA SER A 55 7.56 -0.10 -13.81
C SER A 55 6.22 0.46 -14.29
N GLY A 56 5.79 0.07 -15.50
CA GLY A 56 4.45 0.35 -16.02
C GLY A 56 3.32 -0.32 -15.20
N PRO A 57 2.05 -0.01 -15.48
CA PRO A 57 0.92 -0.59 -14.74
C PRO A 57 0.86 -2.11 -14.90
N ALA A 58 0.44 -2.81 -13.84
CA ALA A 58 0.28 -4.26 -13.82
C ALA A 58 -0.70 -4.73 -14.91
N ILE A 59 -0.25 -5.66 -15.75
CA ILE A 59 -1.00 -6.25 -16.85
C ILE A 59 -1.52 -7.62 -16.36
N GLY A 60 -2.84 -7.86 -16.40
CA GLY A 60 -3.39 -9.18 -16.05
C GLY A 60 -3.06 -10.25 -17.09
N GLU A 61 -3.33 -11.52 -16.77
CA GLU A 61 -2.98 -12.71 -17.60
C GLU A 61 -3.42 -12.64 -19.07
N ASN A 62 -4.41 -11.79 -19.41
CA ASN A 62 -4.93 -11.59 -20.77
C ASN A 62 -4.52 -10.26 -21.42
N GLY A 63 -3.49 -9.57 -20.93
CA GLY A 63 -3.10 -8.25 -21.45
C GLY A 63 -4.04 -7.10 -21.02
N LYS A 64 -5.11 -7.40 -20.27
CA LYS A 64 -6.12 -6.43 -19.81
C LYS A 64 -5.90 -6.07 -18.34
N PRO A 65 -6.14 -4.81 -17.94
CA PRO A 65 -6.05 -4.41 -16.55
C PRO A 65 -7.09 -5.17 -15.72
N ARG A 66 -6.67 -5.68 -14.55
CA ARG A 66 -7.56 -6.37 -13.61
C ARG A 66 -8.63 -5.40 -13.11
N LYS A 67 -9.86 -5.87 -12.95
CA LYS A 67 -10.95 -5.06 -12.40
C LYS A 67 -10.67 -4.78 -10.91
N LYS A 68 -11.11 -3.62 -10.44
CA LYS A 68 -11.09 -3.30 -9.01
C LYS A 68 -11.96 -4.28 -8.23
N VAL A 69 -11.38 -4.86 -7.18
CA VAL A 69 -12.09 -5.65 -6.18
C VAL A 69 -12.89 -4.70 -5.30
N THR A 70 -14.14 -5.08 -5.03
CA THR A 70 -15.08 -4.33 -4.20
C THR A 70 -15.68 -5.25 -3.15
N ILE A 71 -16.36 -4.69 -2.14
CA ILE A 71 -17.11 -5.51 -1.16
C ILE A 71 -18.10 -6.45 -1.87
N GLN A 72 -18.76 -5.98 -2.93
CA GLN A 72 -19.66 -6.82 -3.73
C GLN A 72 -18.90 -7.98 -4.41
N THR A 73 -17.68 -7.73 -4.89
CA THR A 73 -16.82 -8.77 -5.47
C THR A 73 -16.51 -9.84 -4.42
N LEU A 74 -16.07 -9.42 -3.23
CA LEU A 74 -15.74 -10.32 -2.11
C LEU A 74 -16.96 -11.13 -1.63
N GLN A 75 -18.13 -10.49 -1.52
CA GLN A 75 -19.38 -11.17 -1.19
C GLN A 75 -19.78 -12.19 -2.26
N ASN A 76 -19.50 -11.90 -3.54
CA ASN A 76 -19.77 -12.85 -4.61
C ASN A 76 -18.82 -14.05 -4.57
N LEU A 77 -17.53 -13.85 -4.25
CA LEU A 77 -16.59 -14.95 -4.03
C LEU A 77 -17.08 -15.86 -2.90
N TYR A 78 -17.44 -15.26 -1.76
CA TYR A 78 -17.99 -15.98 -0.62
C TYR A 78 -19.25 -16.79 -0.97
N LYS A 79 -20.24 -16.19 -1.66
CA LYS A 79 -21.47 -16.88 -2.08
C LYS A 79 -21.24 -18.05 -3.03
N LYS A 80 -20.15 -18.02 -3.81
CA LYS A 80 -19.77 -19.09 -4.73
C LYS A 80 -18.88 -20.15 -4.07
N GLY A 81 -18.40 -19.91 -2.85
CA GLY A 81 -17.39 -20.75 -2.21
C GLY A 81 -16.01 -20.63 -2.86
N GLU A 82 -15.73 -19.53 -3.59
CA GLU A 82 -14.40 -19.23 -4.11
C GLU A 82 -13.55 -18.60 -3.00
N PRO A 83 -12.40 -19.19 -2.60
CA PRO A 83 -11.61 -18.67 -1.49
C PRO A 83 -11.03 -17.29 -1.74
N ILE A 84 -11.14 -16.40 -0.76
CA ILE A 84 -10.61 -15.04 -0.82
C ILE A 84 -9.12 -15.04 -0.44
N ALA A 85 -8.27 -14.50 -1.31
CA ALA A 85 -6.84 -14.36 -1.07
C ALA A 85 -6.51 -12.96 -0.52
N MET A 86 -6.15 -12.90 0.77
CA MET A 86 -5.64 -11.70 1.42
C MET A 86 -4.14 -11.85 1.69
N LEU A 87 -3.38 -10.77 1.53
CA LEU A 87 -1.95 -10.76 1.86
C LEU A 87 -1.60 -9.42 2.49
N THR A 88 -0.70 -9.41 3.48
CA THR A 88 -0.19 -8.12 3.96
C THR A 88 0.68 -7.44 2.89
N ALA A 89 0.77 -6.12 2.94
CA ALA A 89 1.83 -5.37 2.29
C ALA A 89 2.09 -4.10 3.10
N HIS A 90 3.33 -3.62 3.08
CA HIS A 90 3.76 -2.53 3.96
C HIS A 90 4.33 -1.34 3.18
N ASP A 91 4.66 -1.50 1.90
CA ASP A 91 5.25 -0.45 1.09
C ASP A 91 4.87 -0.58 -0.39
N PHE A 92 5.40 0.32 -1.22
CA PHE A 92 5.11 0.32 -2.65
C PHE A 92 5.57 -0.97 -3.35
N PRO A 93 6.83 -1.45 -3.23
CA PRO A 93 7.24 -2.69 -3.91
C PRO A 93 6.44 -3.92 -3.48
N SER A 94 6.22 -4.10 -2.18
CA SER A 94 5.50 -5.24 -1.61
C SER A 94 4.04 -5.29 -2.07
N ALA A 95 3.37 -4.13 -2.10
CA ALA A 95 2.01 -4.00 -2.62
C ALA A 95 1.94 -4.15 -4.14
N HIS A 96 2.96 -3.67 -4.86
CA HIS A 96 3.00 -3.77 -6.31
C HIS A 96 3.03 -5.23 -6.76
N VAL A 97 3.89 -6.05 -6.15
CA VAL A 97 3.95 -7.48 -6.46
C VAL A 97 2.67 -8.20 -5.99
N ALA A 98 2.11 -7.85 -4.84
CA ALA A 98 0.87 -8.46 -4.35
C ALA A 98 -0.32 -8.19 -5.29
N ASP A 99 -0.49 -6.94 -5.74
CA ASP A 99 -1.57 -6.59 -6.68
C ASP A 99 -1.35 -7.21 -8.06
N ALA A 100 -0.11 -7.21 -8.56
CA ALA A 100 0.23 -7.86 -9.83
C ALA A 100 0.01 -9.38 -9.78
N SER A 101 0.18 -10.01 -8.61
CA SER A 101 0.02 -11.45 -8.40
C SER A 101 -1.42 -11.90 -8.14
N GLY A 102 -2.42 -11.03 -8.34
CA GLY A 102 -3.81 -11.48 -8.28
C GLY A 102 -4.49 -11.39 -6.91
N MET A 103 -3.87 -10.82 -5.88
CA MET A 103 -4.49 -10.75 -4.53
C MET A 103 -5.82 -10.00 -4.54
N ASP A 104 -6.85 -10.57 -3.88
CA ASP A 104 -8.17 -9.93 -3.75
C ASP A 104 -8.09 -8.75 -2.79
N ILE A 105 -7.36 -8.92 -1.68
CA ILE A 105 -7.22 -7.94 -0.62
C ILE A 105 -5.74 -7.75 -0.28
N VAL A 106 -5.34 -6.49 -0.16
CA VAL A 106 -4.06 -6.11 0.44
C VAL A 106 -4.34 -5.50 1.82
N LEU A 107 -3.75 -6.09 2.85
CA LEU A 107 -3.86 -5.65 4.24
C LEU A 107 -2.61 -4.87 4.64
N VAL A 108 -2.75 -3.59 4.97
CA VAL A 108 -1.71 -2.83 5.67
C VAL A 108 -1.89 -3.07 7.16
N GLY A 109 -1.31 -4.18 7.61
CA GLY A 109 -1.43 -4.63 9.00
C GLY A 109 -0.40 -4.01 9.93
N ASP A 110 -0.76 -3.83 11.19
CA ASP A 110 0.14 -3.35 12.26
C ASP A 110 1.32 -4.31 12.55
N SER A 111 1.24 -5.55 12.04
CA SER A 111 2.38 -6.48 11.87
C SER A 111 3.62 -5.82 11.26
N LEU A 112 3.46 -4.71 10.52
CA LEU A 112 4.56 -3.86 10.05
C LEU A 112 5.50 -3.43 11.18
N GLY A 113 5.02 -3.30 12.42
CA GLY A 113 5.86 -2.96 13.57
C GLY A 113 7.02 -3.94 13.70
N MET A 114 6.72 -5.23 13.63
CA MET A 114 7.72 -6.28 13.78
C MET A 114 8.53 -6.54 12.50
N VAL A 115 7.86 -6.49 11.35
CA VAL A 115 8.47 -6.99 10.09
C VAL A 115 9.02 -5.90 9.17
N ALA A 116 8.63 -4.64 9.38
CA ALA A 116 9.09 -3.50 8.60
C ALA A 116 9.82 -2.45 9.46
N LEU A 117 9.38 -2.23 10.71
CA LEU A 117 10.00 -1.26 11.63
C LEU A 117 11.01 -1.89 12.59
N GLY A 118 11.01 -3.23 12.74
CA GLY A 118 11.94 -3.95 13.62
C GLY A 118 11.63 -3.81 15.11
N LEU A 119 10.40 -3.45 15.46
CA LEU A 119 9.90 -3.42 16.83
C LEU A 119 9.71 -4.84 17.36
N ASP A 120 9.76 -5.01 18.68
CA ASP A 120 9.54 -6.32 19.31
C ASP A 120 8.09 -6.79 19.20
N ASN A 121 7.15 -5.87 18.99
CA ASN A 121 5.72 -6.12 18.96
C ASN A 121 4.95 -5.03 18.19
N THR A 122 3.62 -5.18 18.08
CA THR A 122 2.74 -4.22 17.37
C THR A 122 2.18 -3.11 18.26
N THR A 123 2.38 -3.18 19.58
CA THR A 123 1.81 -2.25 20.58
C THR A 123 2.37 -0.83 20.45
N GLU A 124 3.58 -0.70 19.90
CA GLU A 124 4.27 0.58 19.73
C GLU A 124 3.94 1.30 18.42
N VAL A 125 3.24 0.64 17.49
CA VAL A 125 2.88 1.24 16.19
C VAL A 125 1.86 2.35 16.39
N VAL A 126 2.13 3.53 15.82
CA VAL A 126 1.24 4.69 15.92
C VAL A 126 0.45 4.96 14.64
N MET A 127 -0.61 5.77 14.77
CA MET A 127 -1.52 6.09 13.66
C MET A 127 -0.81 6.71 12.44
N ASP A 128 0.17 7.59 12.66
CA ASP A 128 0.87 8.26 11.57
C ASP A 128 1.79 7.32 10.79
N GLU A 129 2.36 6.31 11.45
CA GLU A 129 3.11 5.23 10.79
C GLU A 129 2.16 4.39 9.92
N MET A 130 1.01 4.00 10.45
CA MET A 130 -0.02 3.31 9.67
C MET A 130 -0.44 4.11 8.43
N ILE A 131 -0.65 5.42 8.56
CA ILE A 131 -0.99 6.31 7.44
C ILE A 131 0.14 6.35 6.41
N LEU A 132 1.41 6.44 6.83
CA LEU A 132 2.56 6.43 5.93
C LEU A 132 2.62 5.16 5.08
N HIS A 133 2.51 4.00 5.73
CA HIS A 133 2.54 2.71 5.05
C HIS A 133 1.31 2.52 4.15
N CYS A 134 0.11 2.90 4.61
CA CYS A 134 -1.10 2.89 3.80
C CYS A 134 -0.96 3.72 2.52
N ARG A 135 -0.41 4.94 2.62
CA ARG A 135 -0.15 5.81 1.46
C ARG A 135 0.82 5.19 0.47
N SER A 136 1.84 4.50 0.97
CA SER A 136 2.83 3.80 0.15
C SER A 136 2.18 2.68 -0.66
N VAL A 137 1.40 1.83 0.02
CA VAL A 137 0.65 0.71 -0.55
C VAL A 137 -0.40 1.20 -1.56
N ALA A 138 -1.19 2.21 -1.20
CA ALA A 138 -2.24 2.75 -2.07
C ALA A 138 -1.71 3.37 -3.39
N ARG A 139 -0.44 3.77 -3.45
CA ARG A 139 0.19 4.21 -4.71
C ARG A 139 0.46 3.02 -5.64
N ALA A 140 0.79 1.86 -5.10
CA ALA A 140 1.11 0.65 -5.87
C ALA A 140 -0.14 -0.11 -6.30
N THR A 141 -1.07 -0.35 -5.37
CA THR A 141 -2.25 -1.20 -5.59
C THR A 141 -3.26 -0.53 -6.53
N LYS A 142 -3.56 -1.18 -7.65
CA LYS A 142 -4.52 -0.69 -8.65
C LYS A 142 -5.86 -1.41 -8.58
N SER A 143 -5.83 -2.69 -8.20
CA SER A 143 -7.00 -3.56 -8.32
C SER A 143 -7.48 -4.13 -6.99
N ALA A 144 -6.60 -4.50 -6.06
CA ALA A 144 -6.99 -5.18 -4.82
C ALA A 144 -7.77 -4.23 -3.89
N PHE A 145 -8.61 -4.80 -3.04
CA PHE A 145 -9.26 -4.04 -1.98
C PHE A 145 -8.23 -3.76 -0.87
N ILE A 146 -8.06 -2.51 -0.47
CA ILE A 146 -7.04 -2.13 0.53
C ILE A 146 -7.72 -1.96 1.88
N ILE A 147 -7.25 -2.72 2.87
CA ILE A 147 -7.62 -2.57 4.29
C ILE A 147 -6.41 -2.04 5.04
N GLY A 148 -6.61 -1.07 5.93
CA GLY A 148 -5.58 -0.66 6.89
C GLY A 148 -5.98 -0.99 8.32
N ASP A 149 -5.04 -1.41 9.15
CA ASP A 149 -5.29 -1.60 10.58
C ASP A 149 -5.46 -0.27 11.30
N LEU A 150 -6.42 -0.23 12.22
CA LEU A 150 -6.35 0.73 13.32
C LEU A 150 -5.35 0.20 14.35
N PRO A 151 -4.26 0.94 14.65
CA PRO A 151 -3.29 0.50 15.64
C PRO A 151 -3.86 0.64 17.05
N MET A 152 -3.27 -0.05 18.01
CA MET A 152 -3.70 0.00 19.41
C MET A 152 -3.73 1.45 19.93
N GLY A 153 -4.75 1.79 20.71
CA GLY A 153 -4.97 3.12 21.29
C GLY A 153 -5.69 4.10 20.36
N SER A 154 -6.03 3.70 19.14
CA SER A 154 -6.71 4.55 18.16
C SER A 154 -8.23 4.34 18.08
N TYR A 155 -8.78 3.34 18.77
CA TYR A 155 -10.20 2.98 18.66
C TYR A 155 -10.86 2.52 19.98
N GLU A 156 -10.09 2.35 21.04
CA GLU A 156 -10.52 1.77 22.31
C GLU A 156 -11.08 2.82 23.29
N VAL A 157 -10.74 4.10 23.13
CA VAL A 157 -11.14 5.15 24.08
C VAL A 157 -12.63 5.50 23.92
N SER A 158 -13.09 5.66 22.68
CA SER A 158 -14.50 5.94 22.37
C SER A 158 -14.83 5.62 20.92
N ALA A 159 -16.12 5.49 20.62
CA ALA A 159 -16.59 5.33 19.24
C ALA A 159 -16.26 6.56 18.38
N GLU A 160 -16.29 7.77 18.95
CA GLU A 160 -15.93 9.01 18.27
C GLU A 160 -14.46 9.03 17.88
N GLN A 161 -13.55 8.62 18.78
CA GLN A 161 -12.13 8.46 18.49
C GLN A 161 -11.93 7.46 17.35
N ALA A 162 -12.58 6.30 17.43
CA ALA A 162 -12.45 5.25 16.43
C ALA A 162 -12.95 5.70 15.04
N ILE A 163 -14.04 6.49 14.99
CA ILE A 163 -14.51 7.12 13.74
C ILE A 163 -13.46 8.08 13.19
N GLU A 164 -12.90 8.96 14.03
CA GLU A 164 -11.87 9.92 13.61
C GLU A 164 -10.65 9.19 13.02
N SER A 165 -10.10 8.22 13.75
CA SER A 165 -8.98 7.38 13.29
C SER A 165 -9.33 6.66 11.98
N SER A 166 -10.52 6.08 11.87
CA SER A 166 -10.98 5.40 10.65
C SER A 166 -11.05 6.34 9.45
N LEU A 167 -11.60 7.55 9.64
CA LEU A 167 -11.69 8.56 8.60
C LEU A 167 -10.31 9.08 8.18
N ARG A 168 -9.38 9.23 9.12
CA ARG A 168 -7.99 9.58 8.82
C ARG A 168 -7.33 8.50 7.97
N LEU A 169 -7.46 7.22 8.33
CA LEU A 169 -6.85 6.13 7.55
C LEU A 169 -7.42 6.05 6.12
N VAL A 170 -8.75 6.21 5.97
CA VAL A 170 -9.38 6.23 4.64
C VAL A 170 -8.93 7.43 3.82
N LYS A 171 -8.94 8.64 4.39
CA LYS A 171 -8.64 9.88 3.63
C LYS A 171 -7.15 10.07 3.38
N GLU A 172 -6.35 9.99 4.43
CA GLU A 172 -4.92 10.22 4.39
C GLU A 172 -4.19 8.98 3.90
N GLY A 173 -4.53 7.81 4.47
CA GLY A 173 -3.97 6.49 4.09
C GLY A 173 -4.44 5.99 2.72
N ARG A 174 -5.57 6.50 2.21
CA ARG A 174 -6.17 6.12 0.91
C ARG A 174 -6.56 4.65 0.83
N VAL A 175 -6.94 4.05 1.96
CA VAL A 175 -7.49 2.69 2.03
C VAL A 175 -8.99 2.68 1.80
N HIS A 176 -9.56 1.50 1.50
CA HIS A 176 -11.00 1.36 1.25
C HIS A 176 -11.80 0.97 2.50
N GLY A 177 -11.14 0.48 3.54
CA GLY A 177 -11.75 0.10 4.81
C GLY A 177 -10.70 -0.11 5.89
N VAL A 178 -11.16 -0.39 7.10
CA VAL A 178 -10.31 -0.57 8.29
C VAL A 178 -10.47 -1.96 8.90
N LYS A 179 -9.42 -2.46 9.56
CA LYS A 179 -9.50 -3.64 10.44
C LYS A 179 -9.34 -3.24 11.91
N ILE A 180 -10.15 -3.85 12.76
CA ILE A 180 -10.19 -3.61 14.22
C ILE A 180 -10.13 -4.94 14.97
N GLU A 181 -9.37 -4.97 16.06
CA GLU A 181 -9.22 -6.13 16.94
C GLU A 181 -10.11 -6.02 18.19
N GLY A 182 -10.82 -7.10 18.52
CA GLY A 182 -11.62 -7.15 19.75
C GLY A 182 -12.64 -8.27 19.74
N GLY A 183 -13.63 -8.17 20.60
CA GLY A 183 -14.79 -9.05 20.65
C GLY A 183 -16.11 -8.27 20.67
N GLU A 184 -17.10 -8.85 21.36
CA GLU A 184 -18.41 -8.24 21.57
C GLU A 184 -18.32 -6.82 22.15
N GLU A 185 -17.31 -6.52 22.96
CA GLU A 185 -17.13 -5.21 23.59
C GLU A 185 -16.94 -4.06 22.59
N LEU A 186 -16.46 -4.36 21.38
CA LEU A 186 -16.29 -3.35 20.33
C LEU A 186 -17.42 -3.30 19.32
N ALA A 187 -18.45 -4.14 19.47
CA ALA A 187 -19.63 -4.08 18.61
C ALA A 187 -20.28 -2.67 18.56
N PRO A 188 -20.41 -1.92 19.68
CA PRO A 188 -20.88 -0.54 19.63
C PRO A 188 -19.99 0.37 18.77
N THR A 189 -18.67 0.26 18.91
CA THR A 189 -17.70 1.04 18.14
C THR A 189 -17.76 0.71 16.65
N ILE A 190 -17.75 -0.57 16.29
CA ILE A 190 -17.86 -1.04 14.90
C ILE A 190 -19.15 -0.50 14.26
N LYS A 191 -20.28 -0.56 14.97
CA LYS A 191 -21.55 -0.03 14.49
C LYS A 191 -21.50 1.45 14.17
N ARG A 192 -20.80 2.24 14.98
CA ARG A 192 -20.64 3.68 14.77
C ARG A 192 -19.75 3.98 13.56
N ILE A 193 -18.69 3.20 13.35
CA ILE A 193 -17.80 3.32 12.19
C ILE A 193 -18.53 2.95 10.89
N THR A 194 -19.28 1.84 10.89
CA THR A 194 -20.02 1.39 9.71
C THR A 194 -21.15 2.36 9.35
N GLN A 195 -21.85 2.92 10.34
CA GLN A 195 -22.83 4.00 10.14
C GLN A 195 -22.23 5.30 9.56
N ALA A 196 -20.95 5.57 9.84
CA ALA A 196 -20.22 6.68 9.24
C ALA A 196 -19.77 6.39 7.79
N GLY A 197 -20.07 5.19 7.26
CA GLY A 197 -19.79 4.79 5.89
C GLY A 197 -18.42 4.17 5.66
N VAL A 198 -17.69 3.81 6.72
CA VAL A 198 -16.39 3.14 6.61
C VAL A 198 -16.57 1.62 6.71
N PRO A 199 -16.15 0.84 5.69
CA PRO A 199 -16.15 -0.62 5.77
C PRO A 199 -15.21 -1.14 6.86
N VAL A 200 -15.69 -2.08 7.67
CA VAL A 200 -14.93 -2.68 8.78
C VAL A 200 -14.73 -4.18 8.57
N VAL A 201 -13.48 -4.61 8.70
CA VAL A 201 -13.09 -6.00 8.94
C VAL A 201 -12.88 -6.17 10.44
N GLY A 202 -13.63 -7.06 11.08
CA GLY A 202 -13.37 -7.39 12.49
C GLY A 202 -12.25 -8.43 12.61
N HIS A 203 -11.64 -8.53 13.79
CA HIS A 203 -10.61 -9.53 14.07
C HIS A 203 -10.85 -10.13 15.46
N VAL A 204 -11.15 -11.44 15.48
CA VAL A 204 -11.34 -12.24 16.70
C VAL A 204 -10.35 -13.40 16.76
N GLY A 205 -10.16 -13.95 17.96
CA GLY A 205 -9.15 -14.98 18.22
C GLY A 205 -7.96 -14.38 18.97
N LEU A 206 -6.75 -14.73 18.55
CA LEU A 206 -5.56 -14.06 19.06
C LEU A 206 -5.51 -12.65 18.47
N THR A 207 -5.52 -11.63 19.33
CA THR A 207 -5.43 -10.22 18.95
C THR A 207 -4.07 -9.68 19.39
N PRO A 208 -3.06 -9.62 18.49
CA PRO A 208 -1.68 -9.24 18.82
C PRO A 208 -1.55 -7.94 19.60
N GLN A 209 -2.41 -6.95 19.35
CA GLN A 209 -2.40 -5.67 20.08
C GLN A 209 -2.62 -5.87 21.59
N ARG A 210 -3.32 -6.94 21.97
CA ARG A 210 -3.63 -7.29 23.36
C ARG A 210 -2.76 -8.41 23.90
N GLN A 211 -1.63 -8.72 23.26
CA GLN A 211 -0.75 -9.84 23.65
C GLN A 211 -0.38 -9.84 25.14
N ASN A 212 -0.16 -8.66 25.75
CA ASN A 212 0.21 -8.55 27.16
C ASN A 212 -0.93 -8.99 28.08
N ALA A 213 -2.17 -8.66 27.73
CA ALA A 213 -3.36 -9.11 28.45
C ALA A 213 -3.65 -10.61 28.22
N LEU A 214 -3.30 -11.14 27.04
CA LEU A 214 -3.50 -12.54 26.66
C LEU A 214 -2.37 -13.47 27.14
N GLY A 215 -1.29 -12.94 27.72
CA GLY A 215 -0.13 -13.71 28.16
C GLY A 215 0.72 -14.25 27.01
N GLY A 216 0.83 -13.47 25.93
CA GLY A 216 1.58 -13.75 24.70
C GLY A 216 0.74 -14.35 23.57
N PHE A 217 1.43 -14.81 22.53
CA PHE A 217 0.83 -15.42 21.33
C PHE A 217 0.32 -16.85 21.60
N ARG A 218 -0.85 -16.95 22.24
CA ARG A 218 -1.49 -18.22 22.59
C ARG A 218 -2.68 -18.53 21.71
N VAL A 219 -2.79 -19.80 21.33
CA VAL A 219 -3.96 -20.33 20.60
C VAL A 219 -5.23 -20.18 21.44
N GLN A 220 -6.27 -19.60 20.84
CA GLN A 220 -7.57 -19.36 21.47
C GLN A 220 -8.56 -20.49 21.16
N GLY A 221 -9.67 -20.58 21.91
CA GLY A 221 -10.76 -21.50 21.57
C GLY A 221 -10.52 -22.99 21.88
N LYS A 222 -9.51 -23.33 22.70
CA LYS A 222 -9.20 -24.73 23.07
C LYS A 222 -10.21 -25.41 24.00
N THR A 223 -11.12 -24.65 24.60
CA THR A 223 -12.15 -25.17 25.51
C THR A 223 -13.52 -24.78 24.97
N ARG A 224 -14.55 -25.59 25.29
CA ARG A 224 -15.94 -25.29 24.91
C ARG A 224 -16.34 -23.85 25.27
N ALA A 225 -16.04 -23.40 26.48
CA ALA A 225 -16.36 -22.05 26.93
C ALA A 225 -15.63 -20.98 26.11
N SER A 226 -14.33 -21.18 25.83
CA SER A 226 -13.57 -20.22 25.00
C SER A 226 -14.04 -20.21 23.54
N ALA A 227 -14.39 -21.36 22.97
CA ALA A 227 -14.89 -21.45 21.60
C ALA A 227 -16.28 -20.79 21.46
N LEU A 228 -17.15 -20.96 22.46
CA LEU A 228 -18.45 -20.27 22.49
C LEU A 228 -18.29 -18.75 22.56
N ARG A 229 -17.34 -18.23 23.34
CA ARG A 229 -17.04 -16.80 23.38
C ARG A 229 -16.59 -16.27 22.02
N LEU A 230 -15.68 -16.97 21.33
CA LEU A 230 -15.24 -16.58 19.98
C LEU A 230 -16.41 -16.51 18.98
N LEU A 231 -17.36 -17.45 19.07
CA LEU A 231 -18.57 -17.41 18.25
C LEU A 231 -19.46 -16.21 18.60
N GLN A 232 -19.62 -15.89 19.88
CA GLN A 232 -20.39 -14.72 20.34
C GLN A 232 -19.74 -13.42 19.87
N ASP A 233 -18.42 -13.29 20.01
CA ASP A 233 -17.64 -12.15 19.53
C ASP A 233 -17.83 -11.97 18.01
N ALA A 234 -17.69 -13.04 17.24
CA ALA A 234 -17.86 -13.01 15.79
C ALA A 234 -19.28 -12.60 15.37
N LEU A 235 -20.31 -13.16 16.03
CA LEU A 235 -21.70 -12.78 15.77
C LEU A 235 -21.96 -11.31 16.12
N ALA A 236 -21.47 -10.84 17.26
CA ALA A 236 -21.63 -9.45 17.70
C ALA A 236 -20.99 -8.46 16.70
N MET A 237 -19.79 -8.76 16.20
CA MET A 237 -19.14 -7.95 15.17
C MET A 237 -19.91 -7.95 13.84
N GLN A 238 -20.44 -9.10 13.43
CA GLN A 238 -21.30 -9.19 12.26
C GLN A 238 -22.57 -8.35 12.41
N GLU A 239 -23.25 -8.42 13.56
CA GLU A 239 -24.46 -7.62 13.83
C GLU A 239 -24.15 -6.11 13.93
N ALA A 240 -22.95 -5.75 14.37
CA ALA A 240 -22.46 -4.37 14.33
C ALA A 240 -22.19 -3.85 12.91
N GLY A 241 -22.12 -4.74 11.91
CA GLY A 241 -21.97 -4.37 10.50
C GLY A 241 -20.58 -4.57 9.93
N ALA A 242 -19.69 -5.32 10.61
CA ALA A 242 -18.48 -5.81 9.95
C ALA A 242 -18.87 -6.61 8.70
N PHE A 243 -18.18 -6.40 7.58
CA PHE A 243 -18.50 -7.08 6.32
C PHE A 243 -17.67 -8.35 6.09
N MET A 244 -16.67 -8.57 6.94
CA MET A 244 -15.72 -9.69 6.92
C MET A 244 -15.08 -9.81 8.32
N LEU A 245 -14.61 -11.00 8.68
CA LEU A 245 -13.84 -11.22 9.92
C LEU A 245 -12.52 -11.93 9.63
N VAL A 246 -11.46 -11.54 10.34
CA VAL A 246 -10.24 -12.33 10.50
C VAL A 246 -10.41 -13.25 11.71
N LEU A 247 -10.05 -14.52 11.56
CA LEU A 247 -9.99 -15.52 12.61
C LEU A 247 -8.53 -15.95 12.80
N GLU A 248 -7.92 -15.58 13.92
CA GLU A 248 -6.50 -15.86 14.19
C GLU A 248 -6.26 -16.90 15.29
N ALA A 249 -5.34 -17.84 14.99
CA ALA A 249 -4.77 -18.80 15.92
C ALA A 249 -5.79 -19.54 16.81
N MET A 250 -6.66 -20.33 16.18
CA MET A 250 -7.66 -21.17 16.87
C MET A 250 -7.77 -22.56 16.22
N PRO A 251 -8.37 -23.57 16.89
CA PRO A 251 -8.61 -24.88 16.27
C PRO A 251 -9.40 -24.77 14.97
N SER A 252 -9.00 -25.56 13.97
CA SER A 252 -9.60 -25.59 12.63
C SER A 252 -11.11 -25.85 12.65
N GLU A 253 -11.54 -26.76 13.51
CA GLU A 253 -12.93 -27.18 13.67
C GLU A 253 -13.78 -26.05 14.26
N VAL A 254 -13.21 -25.27 15.19
CA VAL A 254 -13.88 -24.10 15.77
C VAL A 254 -14.05 -23.01 14.71
N ALA A 255 -12.98 -22.71 13.95
CA ALA A 255 -13.04 -21.72 12.88
C ALA A 255 -14.00 -22.11 11.75
N ALA A 256 -14.06 -23.40 11.37
CA ALA A 256 -15.01 -23.92 10.39
C ALA A 256 -16.45 -23.73 10.88
N ILE A 257 -16.75 -24.11 12.13
CA ILE A 257 -18.09 -23.91 12.72
C ILE A 257 -18.45 -22.43 12.76
N ILE A 258 -17.53 -21.54 13.17
CA ILE A 258 -17.78 -20.09 13.16
C ILE A 258 -18.10 -19.62 11.73
N THR A 259 -17.31 -20.04 10.74
CA THR A 259 -17.50 -19.69 9.33
C THR A 259 -18.87 -20.12 8.81
N GLU A 260 -19.33 -21.32 9.17
CA GLU A 260 -20.67 -21.82 8.80
C GLU A 260 -21.83 -21.05 9.44
N LYS A 261 -21.62 -20.44 10.61
CA LYS A 261 -22.66 -19.70 11.35
C LYS A 261 -22.79 -18.25 10.93
N LEU A 262 -21.76 -17.69 10.31
CA LEU A 262 -21.76 -16.30 9.84
C LEU A 262 -22.37 -16.17 8.44
N ARG A 263 -22.88 -14.97 8.15
CA ARG A 263 -23.36 -14.55 6.81
C ARG A 263 -22.34 -13.72 6.03
N ILE A 264 -21.18 -13.49 6.64
CA ILE A 264 -20.06 -12.71 6.11
C ILE A 264 -18.83 -13.62 5.97
N PRO A 265 -17.93 -13.35 5.01
CA PRO A 265 -16.72 -14.14 4.85
C PRO A 265 -15.80 -14.07 6.07
N THR A 266 -15.13 -15.19 6.34
CA THR A 266 -14.05 -15.31 7.32
C THR A 266 -12.71 -15.51 6.63
N ILE A 267 -11.66 -14.87 7.15
CA ILE A 267 -10.29 -14.98 6.66
C ILE A 267 -9.44 -15.61 7.76
N GLY A 268 -8.91 -16.80 7.49
CA GLY A 268 -8.11 -17.54 8.46
C GLY A 268 -6.65 -17.13 8.44
N ILE A 269 -6.03 -17.10 9.63
CA ILE A 269 -4.57 -17.14 9.80
C ILE A 269 -4.24 -18.02 10.99
N GLY A 270 -3.73 -19.22 10.72
CA GLY A 270 -3.61 -20.27 11.73
C GLY A 270 -4.95 -20.76 12.28
N ALA A 271 -6.01 -20.69 11.46
CA ALA A 271 -7.38 -21.13 11.78
C ALA A 271 -7.86 -22.28 10.87
N GLY A 272 -6.96 -22.92 10.12
CA GLY A 272 -7.30 -24.00 9.20
C GLY A 272 -7.94 -23.53 7.89
N ASN A 273 -8.24 -24.48 7.00
CA ASN A 273 -8.78 -24.23 5.66
C ASN A 273 -10.32 -24.17 5.59
N GLY A 274 -11.01 -24.25 6.72
CA GLY A 274 -12.48 -24.12 6.80
C GLY A 274 -12.99 -22.67 6.77
N CYS A 275 -12.10 -21.68 6.71
CA CYS A 275 -12.47 -20.27 6.54
C CYS A 275 -12.80 -19.96 5.07
N SER A 276 -13.49 -18.83 4.83
CA SER A 276 -13.84 -18.37 3.47
C SER A 276 -12.65 -17.87 2.64
N GLY A 277 -11.49 -17.70 3.27
CA GLY A 277 -10.25 -17.22 2.68
C GLY A 277 -9.10 -17.30 3.67
N GLN A 278 -7.93 -16.83 3.28
CA GLN A 278 -6.72 -16.89 4.10
C GLN A 278 -5.93 -15.58 4.03
N VAL A 279 -5.17 -15.29 5.09
CA VAL A 279 -4.18 -14.22 5.13
C VAL A 279 -2.86 -14.71 5.71
N LEU A 280 -1.75 -14.21 5.17
CA LEU A 280 -0.41 -14.36 5.74
C LEU A 280 0.31 -13.01 5.73
N VAL A 281 1.28 -12.87 6.63
CA VAL A 281 2.27 -11.80 6.55
C VAL A 281 3.17 -12.08 5.35
N GLN A 282 3.22 -11.17 4.38
CA GLN A 282 3.91 -11.37 3.10
C GLN A 282 5.37 -11.74 3.28
N VAL A 283 6.09 -10.97 4.10
CA VAL A 283 7.53 -11.16 4.29
C VAL A 283 7.89 -12.45 5.01
N ASP A 284 6.97 -12.99 5.83
CA ASP A 284 7.14 -14.30 6.45
C ASP A 284 6.97 -15.41 5.40
N MET A 285 5.93 -15.32 4.58
CA MET A 285 5.64 -16.33 3.55
C MET A 285 6.58 -16.27 2.34
N THR A 286 7.20 -15.12 2.05
CA THR A 286 8.24 -15.00 1.00
C THR A 286 9.65 -15.30 1.52
N GLY A 287 9.83 -15.55 2.82
CA GLY A 287 11.12 -15.94 3.38
C GLY A 287 12.15 -14.83 3.38
N ASN A 288 11.78 -13.62 3.82
CA ASN A 288 12.65 -12.44 3.78
C ASN A 288 13.70 -12.37 4.89
N PHE A 289 13.67 -13.30 5.84
CA PHE A 289 14.56 -13.27 7.00
C PHE A 289 15.51 -14.46 7.00
N GLN A 290 16.62 -14.27 7.70
CA GLN A 290 17.66 -15.28 7.82
C GLN A 290 17.14 -16.64 8.30
N PRO A 291 17.74 -17.75 7.85
CA PRO A 291 17.47 -19.07 8.37
C PRO A 291 17.58 -19.12 9.90
N GLY A 292 16.65 -19.81 10.54
CA GLY A 292 16.62 -19.95 12.00
C GLY A 292 15.85 -18.86 12.75
N ARG A 293 15.37 -17.80 12.08
CA ARG A 293 14.36 -16.92 12.68
C ARG A 293 13.11 -17.73 13.01
N PHE A 294 12.48 -17.41 14.15
CA PHE A 294 11.18 -17.98 14.50
C PHE A 294 10.14 -17.65 13.42
N VAL A 295 9.52 -18.68 12.88
CA VAL A 295 8.40 -18.59 11.94
C VAL A 295 7.19 -19.27 12.59
N PRO A 296 6.04 -18.61 12.72
CA PRO A 296 4.86 -19.22 13.33
C PRO A 296 4.46 -20.51 12.59
N LYS A 297 3.98 -21.53 13.32
CA LYS A 297 3.68 -22.85 12.75
C LYS A 297 2.69 -22.85 11.59
N PHE A 298 1.85 -21.81 11.49
CA PHE A 298 0.81 -21.68 10.48
C PHE A 298 1.32 -21.02 9.19
N VAL A 299 2.56 -20.54 9.17
CA VAL A 299 3.18 -19.96 7.99
C VAL A 299 3.81 -21.06 7.15
N LYS A 300 3.43 -21.10 5.87
CA LYS A 300 4.17 -21.82 4.84
C LYS A 300 5.03 -20.81 4.09
N GLN A 301 6.32 -21.12 3.94
CA GLN A 301 7.21 -20.36 3.07
C GLN A 301 7.04 -20.83 1.62
N TYR A 302 6.83 -19.87 0.71
CA TYR A 302 6.64 -20.08 -0.72
C TYR A 302 7.86 -19.64 -1.55
N ALA A 303 8.82 -18.94 -0.93
CA ALA A 303 10.06 -18.47 -1.56
C ALA A 303 11.20 -18.33 -0.53
N ASP A 304 12.41 -18.03 -1.01
CA ASP A 304 13.60 -17.70 -0.22
C ASP A 304 14.19 -16.36 -0.68
N VAL A 305 13.50 -15.26 -0.34
CA VAL A 305 13.96 -13.91 -0.70
C VAL A 305 15.27 -13.56 0.02
N TRP A 306 15.46 -14.02 1.27
CA TRP A 306 16.69 -13.80 2.00
C TRP A 306 17.90 -14.39 1.27
N GLY A 307 17.82 -15.65 0.85
CA GLY A 307 18.91 -16.34 0.16
C GLY A 307 19.32 -15.63 -1.13
N GLU A 308 18.35 -15.28 -1.97
CA GLU A 308 18.61 -14.57 -3.24
C GLU A 308 19.18 -13.16 -3.01
N ALA A 309 18.65 -12.42 -2.02
CA ALA A 309 19.18 -11.11 -1.67
C ALA A 309 20.60 -11.19 -1.12
N ALA A 310 20.87 -12.12 -0.20
CA ALA A 310 22.19 -12.31 0.40
C ALA A 310 23.23 -12.70 -0.65
N LYS A 311 22.86 -13.54 -1.62
CA LYS A 311 23.70 -13.90 -2.77
C LYS A 311 24.04 -12.68 -3.62
N GLY A 312 23.03 -11.90 -4.05
CA GLY A 312 23.25 -10.72 -4.88
C GLY A 312 24.09 -9.65 -4.18
N ILE A 313 23.81 -9.37 -2.91
CA ILE A 313 24.58 -8.39 -2.11
C ILE A 313 26.03 -8.84 -1.92
N SER A 314 26.26 -10.14 -1.67
CA SER A 314 27.61 -10.68 -1.49
C SER A 314 28.40 -10.66 -2.80
N LEU A 315 27.77 -11.01 -3.93
CA LEU A 315 28.40 -10.93 -5.25
C LEU A 315 28.81 -9.49 -5.59
N TYR A 316 27.90 -8.52 -5.42
CA TYR A 316 28.22 -7.11 -5.62
C TYR A 316 29.43 -6.66 -4.79
N ARG A 317 29.47 -7.05 -3.50
CA ARG A 317 30.61 -6.76 -2.62
C ARG A 317 31.91 -7.34 -3.20
N ASP A 318 31.87 -8.58 -3.69
CA ASP A 318 33.07 -9.29 -4.16
C ASP A 318 33.55 -8.74 -5.51
N GLU A 319 32.65 -8.38 -6.42
CA GLU A 319 32.96 -7.72 -7.69
C GLU A 319 33.53 -6.30 -7.47
N VAL A 320 33.02 -5.54 -6.49
CA VAL A 320 33.59 -4.24 -6.12
C VAL A 320 34.99 -4.39 -5.54
N LYS A 321 35.22 -5.38 -4.67
CA LYS A 321 36.53 -5.61 -4.04
C LYS A 321 37.58 -6.09 -5.04
N SER A 322 37.17 -6.90 -6.02
CA SER A 322 38.05 -7.38 -7.10
C SER A 322 38.21 -6.36 -8.24
N ARG A 323 37.42 -5.28 -8.25
CA ARG A 323 37.30 -4.29 -9.34
C ARG A 323 36.78 -4.89 -10.65
N GLU A 324 36.05 -6.00 -10.57
CA GLU A 324 35.27 -6.53 -11.69
C GLU A 324 34.06 -5.63 -11.99
N PHE A 325 33.47 -5.02 -10.95
CA PHE A 325 32.42 -4.02 -11.08
C PHE A 325 32.93 -2.60 -10.73
N PRO A 326 32.58 -1.58 -11.55
CA PRO A 326 31.92 -1.69 -12.85
C PRO A 326 32.88 -2.18 -13.95
N SER A 327 32.40 -3.06 -14.82
CA SER A 327 33.03 -3.34 -16.11
C SER A 327 32.73 -2.22 -17.13
N GLU A 328 33.36 -2.25 -18.30
CA GLU A 328 33.15 -1.23 -19.34
C GLU A 328 31.67 -1.03 -19.72
N GLU A 329 30.86 -2.09 -19.71
CA GLU A 329 29.42 -2.04 -19.99
C GLU A 329 28.64 -1.10 -19.07
N TYR A 330 29.10 -0.93 -17.83
CA TYR A 330 28.47 -0.10 -16.82
C TYR A 330 29.14 1.27 -16.68
N THR A 331 29.94 1.68 -17.67
CA THR A 331 30.66 2.96 -17.68
C THR A 331 30.31 3.81 -18.90
N TYR A 332 30.71 5.08 -18.86
CA TYR A 332 30.55 6.02 -19.96
C TYR A 332 31.91 6.33 -20.59
N PRO A 333 32.03 6.33 -21.93
CA PRO A 333 33.29 6.62 -22.60
C PRO A 333 33.61 8.13 -22.61
N ILE A 334 34.91 8.46 -22.62
CA ILE A 334 35.46 9.79 -22.98
C ILE A 334 36.27 9.64 -24.28
N THR A 335 36.30 10.68 -25.12
CA THR A 335 37.18 10.67 -26.30
C THR A 335 38.64 10.78 -25.87
N LYS A 336 39.55 10.28 -26.70
CA LYS A 336 40.99 10.30 -26.37
C LYS A 336 41.52 11.74 -26.32
N GLU A 337 40.98 12.60 -27.17
CA GLU A 337 41.33 14.00 -27.27
C GLU A 337 40.97 14.76 -25.98
N GLU A 338 39.73 14.59 -25.50
CA GLU A 338 39.27 15.25 -24.27
C GLU A 338 39.98 14.70 -23.04
N LEU A 339 40.30 13.40 -23.01
CA LEU A 339 41.08 12.81 -21.92
C LEU A 339 42.50 13.41 -21.85
N ALA A 340 43.17 13.61 -22.99
CA ALA A 340 44.51 14.17 -23.03
C ALA A 340 44.55 15.66 -22.59
N GLU A 341 43.54 16.45 -22.95
CA GLU A 341 43.43 17.83 -22.48
C GLU A 341 43.13 17.89 -20.97
N PHE A 342 42.30 16.97 -20.46
CA PHE A 342 42.07 16.84 -19.02
C PHE A 342 43.35 16.49 -18.26
N GLU A 343 44.15 15.54 -18.75
CA GLU A 343 45.43 15.16 -18.13
C GLU A 343 46.40 16.34 -18.02
N LYS A 344 46.53 17.14 -19.08
CA LYS A 344 47.35 18.37 -19.06
C LYS A 344 46.86 19.37 -18.01
N ALA A 345 45.55 19.61 -17.97
CA ALA A 345 44.94 20.54 -17.02
C ALA A 345 45.15 20.09 -15.56
N VAL A 346 45.12 18.78 -15.29
CA VAL A 346 45.42 18.23 -13.96
C VAL A 346 46.87 18.52 -13.57
N ASP A 347 47.84 18.25 -14.45
CA ASP A 347 49.25 18.51 -14.17
C ASP A 347 49.55 19.98 -13.85
N GLU A 348 48.87 20.91 -14.52
CA GLU A 348 48.99 22.36 -14.24
C GLU A 348 48.45 22.74 -12.85
N VAL A 349 47.37 22.09 -12.39
CA VAL A 349 46.79 22.33 -11.06
C VAL A 349 47.71 21.85 -9.95
N TYR A 350 48.37 20.70 -10.12
CA TYR A 350 49.20 20.07 -9.09
C TYR A 350 50.70 20.40 -9.17
N ARG A 351 51.14 21.23 -10.13
CA ARG A 351 52.53 21.74 -10.23
C ARG A 351 52.84 22.97 -9.36
N LYS A 352 51.90 23.46 -8.55
CA LYS A 352 52.12 24.52 -7.54
C LYS A 352 52.55 23.96 -6.20
#